data_AF-A0A379WKV6-F1
#
_entry.id   AF-A0A379WKV6-F1
#
_cell.length_a   1.000
_cell.length_b   1.000
_cell.length_c   1.000
_cell.angle_alpha   90.00
_cell.angle_beta   90.00
_cell.angle_gamma   90.00
#
_symmetry.space_group_name_H-M   'P 1'
#
loop_
_entity.id
_entity.type
_entity.pdbx_description
1 polymer ?
#
loop_
_entity_poly.entity_id
_entity_poly.type
_entity_poly.pdbx_seq_one_letter_code
_entity_poly.pdbx_strand_id
1 'polypeptide(L)'
;MNSGNETAVDSIVGLKLDYAGKDGWSATATLEGGPNLSYSKSQRTASLQGAAGQSFGVDDGQKGGGVNGLATIGVKYSSNDTALHLDAYQWKEDGISDKGFMLNVKKTFR
;
A
#
# COMPACT_ATOMS: atom_id res chain seq x y z
N MET A 1 21.42 -9.90 -12.34
CA MET A 1 21.00 -9.42 -11.00
C MET A 1 20.42 -10.61 -10.26
N ASN A 2 20.93 -10.91 -9.06
CA ASN A 2 20.36 -11.99 -8.25
C ASN A 2 19.11 -11.48 -7.52
N SER A 3 18.09 -12.32 -7.38
CA SER A 3 16.83 -11.98 -6.72
C SER A 3 17.06 -11.89 -5.20
N GLY A 4 17.06 -10.68 -4.65
CA GLY A 4 17.01 -10.48 -3.21
C GLY A 4 15.60 -10.73 -2.70
N ASN A 5 15.45 -11.48 -1.60
CA ASN A 5 14.17 -11.65 -0.93
C ASN A 5 13.99 -10.57 0.15
N GLU A 6 12.81 -9.98 0.20
CA GLU A 6 12.42 -8.95 1.17
C GLU A 6 11.15 -9.42 1.88
N THR A 7 11.11 -9.30 3.20
CA THR A 7 9.98 -9.73 4.02
C THR A 7 9.74 -8.69 5.11
N ALA A 8 8.51 -8.21 5.19
CA ALA A 8 8.03 -7.30 6.22
C ALA A 8 6.84 -7.94 6.95
N VAL A 9 6.73 -7.70 8.26
CA VAL A 9 5.57 -8.06 9.06
C VAL A 9 5.08 -6.80 9.72
N ASP A 10 3.90 -6.36 9.31
CA ASP A 10 3.31 -5.12 9.81
C ASP A 10 2.19 -5.42 10.80
N SER A 11 2.10 -4.59 11.85
CA SER A 11 0.89 -4.48 12.65
C SER A 11 0.15 -3.22 12.26
N ILE A 12 -1.18 -3.33 12.14
CA ILE A 12 -2.04 -2.21 11.73
C ILE A 12 -3.20 -2.14 12.71
N VAL A 13 -3.46 -0.93 13.21
CA VAL A 13 -4.68 -0.57 13.91
C VAL A 13 -5.33 0.60 13.17
N GLY A 14 -6.65 0.62 13.09
CA GLY A 14 -7.33 1.66 12.33
C GLY A 14 -8.78 1.89 12.73
N LEU A 15 -9.29 3.01 12.24
CA LEU A 15 -10.67 3.43 12.34
C LEU A 15 -11.25 3.54 10.94
N LYS A 16 -12.45 2.97 10.76
CA LYS A 16 -13.24 3.11 9.55
C LYS A 16 -14.61 3.66 9.90
N LEU A 17 -14.98 4.75 9.25
CA LEU A 17 -16.27 5.40 9.34
C LEU A 17 -17.00 5.21 8.02
N ASP A 18 -18.20 4.66 8.08
CA ASP A 18 -19.09 4.47 6.94
C ASP A 18 -20.37 5.26 7.17
N TYR A 19 -20.75 6.07 6.18
CA TYR A 19 -22.03 6.75 6.14
C TYR A 19 -22.85 6.21 4.98
N ALA A 20 -23.98 5.59 5.28
CA ALA A 20 -24.97 5.18 4.29
C ALA A 20 -26.00 6.29 4.10
N GLY A 21 -25.92 6.96 2.95
CA GLY A 21 -26.88 7.98 2.54
C GLY A 21 -28.14 7.38 1.90
N LYS A 22 -29.02 8.26 1.46
CA LYS A 22 -30.21 7.89 0.68
C LYS A 22 -29.86 7.71 -0.80
N ASP A 23 -30.75 7.07 -1.54
CA ASP A 23 -30.69 6.97 -3.01
C ASP A 23 -29.38 6.37 -3.54
N GLY A 24 -28.80 5.42 -2.79
CA GLY A 24 -27.62 4.66 -3.22
C GLY A 24 -26.27 5.33 -2.94
N TRP A 25 -26.26 6.54 -2.35
CA TRP A 25 -25.02 7.23 -1.98
C TRP A 25 -24.47 6.74 -0.64
N SER A 26 -23.15 6.68 -0.54
CA SER A 26 -22.43 6.45 0.72
C SER A 26 -21.08 7.16 0.72
N ALA A 27 -20.58 7.46 1.90
CA ALA A 27 -19.25 8.04 2.10
C ALA A 27 -18.46 7.18 3.08
N THR A 28 -17.15 7.12 2.89
CA THR A 28 -16.23 6.34 3.71
C THR A 28 -15.06 7.22 4.13
N ALA A 29 -14.57 7.01 5.35
CA ALA A 29 -13.33 7.59 5.82
C ALA A 29 -12.58 6.55 6.64
N THR A 30 -11.32 6.30 6.27
CA THR A 30 -10.47 5.32 6.94
C THR A 30 -9.18 6.00 7.38
N LEU A 31 -8.75 5.73 8.60
CA LEU A 31 -7.44 6.11 9.11
C LEU A 31 -6.82 4.88 9.78
N GLU A 32 -5.72 4.39 9.22
CA GLU A 32 -4.99 3.24 9.70
C GLU A 32 -3.53 3.62 9.96
N GLY A 33 -2.91 2.91 10.89
CA GLY A 33 -1.47 2.95 11.04
C GLY A 33 -0.96 1.94 12.05
N GLY A 34 0.34 1.74 12.06
CA GLY A 34 0.97 0.88 13.03
C GLY A 34 2.44 0.61 12.71
N PRO A 35 3.16 0.01 13.67
CA PRO A 35 4.56 -0.28 13.50
C PRO A 35 4.78 -1.51 12.60
N ASN A 36 5.84 -1.45 11.81
CA ASN A 36 6.43 -2.60 11.17
C ASN A 36 7.18 -3.42 12.24
N LEU A 37 6.68 -4.62 12.54
CA LEU A 37 7.15 -5.49 13.62
C LEU A 37 8.42 -6.26 13.27
N SER A 38 8.66 -6.53 11.98
CA SER A 38 9.90 -7.16 11.55
C SER A 38 10.19 -6.87 10.09
N TYR A 39 11.44 -6.52 9.79
CA TYR A 39 11.91 -6.31 8.42
C TYR A 39 13.19 -7.11 8.20
N SER A 40 13.19 -7.96 7.18
CA SER A 40 14.35 -8.76 6.78
C SER A 40 14.53 -8.66 5.27
N LYS A 41 15.72 -8.21 4.85
CA LYS A 41 16.08 -8.08 3.46
C LYS A 41 17.41 -8.75 3.19
N SER A 42 17.46 -9.57 2.16
CA SER A 42 18.69 -10.22 1.72
C SER A 42 19.61 -9.20 1.05
N GLN A 43 20.91 -9.23 1.36
CA GLN A 43 21.90 -8.38 0.74
C GLN A 43 21.89 -8.59 -0.79
N ARG A 44 21.73 -7.51 -1.56
CA ARG A 44 21.74 -7.58 -3.02
C ARG A 44 23.18 -7.73 -3.50
N THR A 45 23.40 -8.45 -4.60
CA THR A 45 24.72 -8.56 -5.23
C THR A 45 24.68 -8.09 -6.67
N ALA A 46 25.71 -7.32 -7.05
CA ALA A 46 25.92 -6.86 -8.42
C ALA A 46 27.26 -7.37 -8.95
N SER A 47 27.36 -7.52 -10.26
CA SER A 47 28.58 -7.96 -10.96
C SER A 47 28.85 -7.02 -12.13
N LEU A 48 30.11 -6.66 -12.35
CA LEU A 48 30.50 -5.77 -13.45
C LEU A 48 30.87 -6.59 -14.68
N GLN A 49 30.24 -6.32 -15.82
CA GLN A 49 30.57 -6.99 -17.08
C GLN A 49 32.00 -6.62 -17.50
N GLY A 50 32.89 -7.61 -17.52
CA GLY A 50 34.33 -7.42 -17.80
C GLY A 50 35.25 -7.52 -16.57
N ALA A 51 34.71 -7.50 -15.34
CA ALA A 51 35.43 -7.92 -14.15
C ALA A 51 35.23 -9.44 -13.98
N ALA A 52 36.32 -10.21 -13.87
CA ALA A 52 36.31 -11.67 -13.88
C ALA A 52 35.53 -12.28 -12.71
N GLY A 53 34.21 -12.46 -12.85
CA GLY A 53 33.35 -13.13 -11.87
C GLY A 53 33.22 -12.42 -10.52
N GLN A 54 33.72 -11.18 -10.39
CA GLN A 54 33.61 -10.43 -9.14
C GLN A 54 32.17 -9.97 -8.93
N SER A 55 31.62 -10.35 -7.77
CA SER A 55 30.36 -9.82 -7.27
C SER A 55 30.62 -9.00 -6.02
N PHE A 56 29.88 -7.91 -5.87
CA PHE A 56 29.96 -7.04 -4.70
C PHE A 56 28.57 -6.85 -4.11
N GLY A 57 28.52 -6.76 -2.78
CA GLY A 57 27.31 -6.44 -2.05
C GLY A 57 26.85 -5.02 -2.37
N VAL A 58 25.57 -4.86 -2.67
CA VAL A 58 24.90 -3.59 -2.85
C VAL A 58 24.01 -3.39 -1.64
N ASP A 59 24.36 -2.41 -0.81
CA ASP A 59 23.47 -1.87 0.20
C ASP A 59 22.67 -0.74 -0.45
N ASP A 60 21.35 -0.87 -0.48
CA ASP A 60 20.46 0.17 -1.03
C ASP A 60 19.92 1.11 0.05
N GLY A 61 20.39 0.98 1.29
CA GLY A 61 20.05 1.85 2.41
C GLY A 61 18.59 1.76 2.85
N GLN A 62 17.79 0.84 2.29
CA GLN A 62 16.40 0.65 2.71
C GLN A 62 16.35 0.01 4.10
N LYS A 63 15.79 0.78 5.03
CA LYS A 63 15.49 0.34 6.38
C LYS A 63 13.97 0.21 6.48
N GLY A 64 13.49 -0.95 6.94
CA GLY A 64 12.12 -1.09 7.43
C GLY A 64 12.11 -1.08 8.96
N GLY A 65 10.94 -0.93 9.55
CA GLY A 65 10.75 -0.99 11.00
C GLY A 65 10.19 0.28 11.65
N GLY A 66 9.77 1.30 10.90
CA GLY A 66 9.05 2.42 11.49
C GLY A 66 7.53 2.29 11.36
N VAL A 67 6.84 3.43 11.27
CA VAL A 67 5.38 3.51 11.36
C VAL A 67 4.79 3.73 9.98
N ASN A 68 3.94 2.80 9.56
CA ASN A 68 3.11 2.92 8.38
C ASN A 68 1.80 3.63 8.75
N GLY A 69 1.34 4.54 7.90
CA GLY A 69 0.04 5.18 8.01
C GLY A 69 -0.68 5.29 6.67
N LEU A 70 -2.00 5.07 6.70
CA LEU A 70 -2.90 5.21 5.56
C LEU A 70 -4.12 6.05 5.96
N ALA A 71 -4.41 7.08 5.18
CA ALA A 71 -5.65 7.84 5.29
C ALA A 71 -6.39 7.77 3.95
N THR A 72 -7.67 7.40 3.99
CA THR A 72 -8.52 7.29 2.80
C THR A 72 -9.85 7.98 3.03
N ILE A 73 -10.34 8.72 2.04
CA ILE A 73 -11.71 9.23 1.99
C ILE A 73 -12.36 8.81 0.69
N GLY A 74 -13.63 8.42 0.74
CA GLY A 74 -14.31 7.80 -0.39
C GLY A 74 -15.76 8.18 -0.51
N VAL A 75 -16.25 8.14 -1.75
CA VAL A 75 -17.68 8.25 -2.08
C VAL A 75 -18.10 7.12 -2.99
N LYS A 76 -19.20 6.48 -2.66
CA LYS A 76 -19.78 5.37 -3.42
C LYS A 76 -21.20 5.68 -3.82
N TYR A 77 -21.51 5.42 -5.08
CA TYR A 77 -22.86 5.39 -5.61
C TYR A 77 -23.22 3.97 -6.04
N SER A 78 -24.38 3.47 -5.61
CA SER A 78 -24.88 2.13 -5.94
C SER A 78 -26.29 2.20 -6.49
N SER A 79 -26.53 1.54 -7.62
CA SER A 79 -27.84 1.46 -8.25
C SER A 79 -28.05 0.08 -8.86
N ASN A 80 -29.12 -0.61 -8.45
CA ASN A 80 -29.46 -1.96 -8.88
C ASN A 80 -28.26 -2.92 -8.77
N ASP A 81 -27.73 -3.39 -9.89
CA ASP A 81 -26.60 -4.33 -9.94
C ASP A 81 -25.25 -3.65 -10.22
N THR A 82 -25.16 -2.31 -10.16
CA THR A 82 -23.93 -1.55 -10.43
C THR A 82 -23.56 -0.68 -9.24
N ALA A 83 -22.28 -0.62 -8.90
CA ALA A 83 -21.74 0.34 -7.95
C ALA A 83 -20.46 0.99 -8.52
N LEU A 84 -20.30 2.28 -8.24
CA LEU A 84 -19.11 3.07 -8.53
C LEU A 84 -18.57 3.62 -7.22
N HIS A 85 -17.29 3.42 -6.94
CA HIS A 85 -16.60 3.91 -5.75
C HIS A 85 -15.37 4.70 -6.18
N LEU A 86 -15.22 5.91 -5.65
CA LEU A 86 -14.05 6.75 -5.86
C LEU A 86 -13.43 7.07 -4.50
N ASP A 87 -12.19 6.65 -4.31
CA ASP A 87 -11.39 6.90 -3.11
C ASP A 87 -10.22 7.84 -3.44
N ALA A 88 -9.89 8.73 -2.50
CA ALA A 88 -8.63 9.44 -2.44
C ALA A 88 -7.86 8.93 -1.23
N TYR A 89 -6.59 8.56 -1.41
CA TYR A 89 -5.77 8.05 -0.33
C TYR A 89 -4.43 8.78 -0.22
N GLN A 90 -3.88 8.75 0.99
CA GLN A 90 -2.52 9.15 1.30
C GLN A 90 -1.89 8.08 2.19
N TRP A 91 -0.79 7.52 1.71
CA TRP A 91 0.03 6.55 2.42
C TRP A 91 1.37 7.18 2.82
N LYS A 92 1.94 6.74 3.95
CA LYS A 92 3.26 7.18 4.43
C LYS A 92 3.95 6.12 5.28
N GLU A 93 5.23 5.88 5.05
CA GLU A 93 6.11 5.06 5.88
C GLU A 93 7.54 5.58 5.78
N ASP A 94 8.23 5.77 6.91
CA ASP A 94 9.68 6.03 7.00
C ASP A 94 10.25 7.09 6.04
N GLY A 95 9.50 8.19 5.88
CA GLY A 95 9.89 9.34 5.05
C GLY A 95 9.46 9.24 3.58
N ILE A 96 8.94 8.10 3.17
CA ILE A 96 8.30 7.88 1.87
C ILE A 96 6.80 8.14 2.03
N SER A 97 6.19 8.78 1.05
CA SER A 97 4.74 8.98 1.00
C SER A 97 4.23 8.88 -0.41
N ASP A 98 3.03 8.34 -0.56
CA ASP A 98 2.32 8.27 -1.83
C ASP A 98 0.89 8.77 -1.68
N LYS A 99 0.34 9.34 -2.76
CA LYS A 99 -1.04 9.85 -2.81
C LYS A 99 -1.65 9.49 -4.14
N GLY A 100 -2.89 9.06 -4.11
CA GLY A 100 -3.57 8.66 -5.34
C GLY A 100 -5.08 8.65 -5.22
N PHE A 101 -5.69 8.33 -6.35
CA PHE A 101 -7.11 8.07 -6.47
C PHE A 101 -7.32 6.63 -6.90
N MET A 102 -8.37 6.01 -6.40
CA MET A 102 -8.80 4.68 -6.79
C MET A 102 -10.24 4.72 -7.27
N LEU A 103 -10.46 4.30 -8.51
CA LEU A 103 -11.81 4.14 -9.08
C LEU A 103 -12.13 2.66 -9.15
N ASN A 104 -13.23 2.26 -8.51
CA ASN A 104 -13.76 0.91 -8.57
C ASN A 104 -15.14 0.91 -9.21
N VAL A 105 -15.35 0.03 -10.19
CA VAL A 105 -16.66 -0.24 -10.79
C VAL A 105 -17.01 -1.70 -10.54
N LYS A 106 -18.09 -1.92 -9.81
CA LYS A 106 -18.62 -3.25 -9.53
C LYS A 106 -19.92 -3.47 -10.30
N LYS A 107 -19.99 -4.53 -11.09
CA LYS A 107 -21.21 -5.01 -11.74
C LYS A 107 -21.49 -6.44 -11.28
N THR A 108 -22.69 -6.69 -10.78
CA THR A 108 -23.19 -8.04 -10.52
C THR A 108 -23.95 -8.53 -11.75
N PHE A 109 -23.61 -9.72 -12.25
CA PHE A 109 -24.35 -10.39 -13.32
C PHE A 109 -25.22 -11.49 -12.70
N ARG A 110 -26.42 -11.68 -13.25
CA ARG A 110 -27.36 -12.73 -12.86
C ARG A 110 -27.57 -13.67 -14.02
#